data_AF-A0AAW4XNY3-F1
#
_entry.id   AF-A0AAW4XNY3-F1
#
_cell.length_a   1.000
_cell.length_b   1.000
_cell.length_c   1.000
_cell.angle_alpha   90.00
_cell.angle_beta   90.00
_cell.angle_gamma   90.00
#
_symmetry.space_group_name_H-M   'P 1'
#
loop_
_entity.id
_entity.type
_entity.pdbx_description
1 polymer ?
#
loop_
_entity_poly.entity_id
_entity_poly.type
_entity_poly.pdbx_seq_one_letter_code
_entity_poly.pdbx_strand_id
1 'polypeptide(L)'
;MSPETETLRLQLEEVGARHWWAALLATLSSQSGNAYIRFVGVVDGRARYRGAAFPVPRLWGTVPPQDQWAPGMDDSLAEIQHRIEGDGWRPVDHGAQPWEVTYQRPSTPGASR
;
A
#
# COMPACT_ATOMS: atom_id res chain seq x y z
N MET A 1 -16.91 4.50 27.63
CA MET A 1 -16.67 4.84 26.21
C MET A 1 -15.27 4.38 25.89
N SER A 2 -15.11 3.27 25.19
CA SER A 2 -13.82 2.93 24.59
C SER A 2 -13.52 3.99 23.53
N PRO A 3 -12.27 4.47 23.39
CA PRO A 3 -11.93 5.31 22.26
C PRO A 3 -12.31 4.55 20.99
N GLU A 4 -13.08 5.17 20.10
CA GLU A 4 -13.20 4.65 18.75
C GLU A 4 -11.80 4.65 18.13
N THR A 5 -11.48 3.63 17.34
CA THR A 5 -10.15 3.45 16.75
C THR A 5 -10.29 3.42 15.24
N GLU A 6 -9.54 4.27 14.54
CA GLU A 6 -9.42 4.20 13.09
C GLU A 6 -8.41 3.12 12.72
N THR A 7 -8.66 2.42 11.61
CA THR A 7 -7.74 1.41 11.09
C THR A 7 -7.26 1.83 9.69
N LEU A 8 -5.95 1.81 9.50
CA LEU A 8 -5.30 2.04 8.22
C LEU A 8 -4.63 0.75 7.77
N ARG A 9 -4.79 0.38 6.50
CA ARG A 9 -4.04 -0.72 5.88
C ARG A 9 -3.16 -0.20 4.77
N LEU A 10 -1.90 -0.57 4.80
CA LEU A 10 -0.97 -0.30 3.71
C LEU A 10 -1.16 -1.36 2.61
N GLN A 11 -1.30 -0.90 1.37
CA GLN A 11 -1.61 -1.71 0.19
C GLN A 11 -0.82 -1.22 -1.03
N LEU A 12 -0.86 -1.98 -2.12
CA LEU A 12 -0.27 -1.62 -3.41
C LEU A 12 -1.38 -1.17 -4.39
N GLU A 13 -1.10 -0.15 -5.20
CA GLU A 13 -1.99 0.37 -6.24
C GLU A 13 -1.22 0.63 -7.56
N GLU A 14 -1.77 0.22 -8.70
CA GLU A 14 -1.23 0.65 -10.01
C GLU A 14 -1.52 2.11 -10.28
N VAL A 15 -0.49 2.80 -10.76
CA VAL A 15 -0.66 4.08 -11.41
C VAL A 15 -1.16 3.88 -12.85
N GLY A 16 -2.39 4.31 -13.12
CA GLY A 16 -2.96 4.36 -14.47
C GLY A 16 -4.03 3.31 -14.78
N ALA A 17 -4.25 2.32 -13.91
CA ALA A 17 -5.30 1.32 -14.10
C ALA A 17 -6.27 1.30 -12.91
N ARG A 18 -7.56 1.53 -13.18
CA ARG A 18 -8.65 1.39 -12.20
C ARG A 18 -8.84 -0.11 -11.91
N HIS A 19 -8.41 -0.57 -10.72
CA HIS A 19 -8.81 -1.85 -10.09
C HIS A 19 -8.28 -3.19 -10.64
N TRP A 20 -7.21 -3.25 -11.43
CA TRP A 20 -6.81 -4.50 -12.11
C TRP A 20 -6.01 -5.51 -11.24
N TRP A 21 -5.30 -5.11 -10.18
CA TRP A 21 -4.37 -6.01 -9.46
C TRP A 21 -5.01 -7.20 -8.73
N ALA A 22 -6.24 -7.08 -8.23
CA ALA A 22 -6.91 -8.18 -7.54
C ALA A 22 -7.28 -9.34 -8.49
N ALA A 23 -7.41 -9.07 -9.79
CA ALA A 23 -7.78 -10.08 -10.79
C ALA A 23 -6.55 -10.72 -11.48
N LEU A 24 -5.37 -10.13 -11.36
CA LEU A 24 -4.21 -10.51 -12.18
C LEU A 24 -3.28 -11.57 -11.61
N LEU A 25 -3.48 -11.97 -10.37
CA LEU A 25 -2.89 -13.20 -9.86
C LEU A 25 -3.41 -14.43 -10.64
N ALA A 26 -4.48 -14.31 -11.43
CA ALA A 26 -5.13 -15.43 -12.12
C ALA A 26 -4.81 -15.56 -13.62
N THR A 27 -4.11 -14.62 -14.27
CA THR A 27 -3.93 -14.72 -15.75
C THR A 27 -2.62 -14.11 -16.25
N LEU A 28 -1.61 -14.97 -16.39
CA LEU A 28 -0.37 -14.72 -17.11
C LEU A 28 -0.65 -14.54 -18.61
N SER A 29 -0.33 -13.38 -19.17
CA SER A 29 -0.11 -13.26 -20.61
C SER A 29 0.97 -12.22 -20.90
N SER A 30 1.92 -12.64 -21.73
CA SER A 30 3.15 -11.96 -22.09
C SER A 30 2.90 -10.58 -22.71
N GLN A 31 3.25 -9.53 -21.98
CA GLN A 31 3.49 -8.20 -22.56
C GLN A 31 4.76 -7.62 -21.94
N SER A 32 5.80 -7.46 -22.75
CA SER A 32 7.04 -6.80 -22.40
C SER A 32 6.77 -5.33 -22.07
N GLY A 33 6.88 -4.96 -20.79
CA GLY A 33 6.76 -3.59 -20.30
C GLY A 33 6.81 -3.49 -18.78
N ASN A 34 7.12 -2.29 -18.28
CA ASN A 34 7.08 -1.98 -16.85
C ASN A 34 5.66 -1.53 -16.47
N ALA A 35 5.13 -2.04 -15.36
CA ALA A 35 4.01 -1.42 -14.66
C ALA A 35 4.57 -0.41 -13.66
N TYR A 36 3.78 0.59 -13.29
CA TYR A 36 4.14 1.50 -12.20
C TYR A 36 3.18 1.27 -11.05
N ILE A 37 3.72 0.93 -9.88
CA ILE A 37 2.95 0.68 -8.67
C ILE A 37 3.34 1.72 -7.64
N ARG A 38 2.44 2.03 -6.72
CA ARG A 38 2.74 2.80 -5.51
C ARG A 38 2.13 2.14 -4.30
N PHE A 39 2.69 2.45 -3.14
CA PHE A 39 2.03 2.15 -1.87
C PHE A 39 0.88 3.12 -1.61
N VAL A 40 -0.21 2.64 -1.03
CA VAL A 40 -1.34 3.45 -0.56
C VAL A 40 -1.77 3.06 0.83
N GLY A 41 -2.00 4.05 1.69
CA GLY A 41 -2.60 3.85 3.00
C GLY A 41 -4.11 4.04 2.91
N VAL A 42 -4.88 3.00 3.19
CA VAL A 42 -6.34 2.97 3.05
C VAL A 42 -7.01 3.03 4.41
N VAL A 43 -7.91 4.00 4.60
CA VAL A 43 -8.76 4.15 5.79
C VAL A 43 -10.21 4.14 5.32
N ASP A 44 -11.04 3.28 5.89
CA ASP A 44 -12.45 3.10 5.50
C ASP A 44 -12.66 2.93 3.99
N GLY A 45 -11.81 2.12 3.36
CA GLY A 45 -11.86 1.85 1.92
C GLY A 45 -11.42 3.01 1.01
N ARG A 46 -10.94 4.12 1.57
CA ARG A 46 -10.43 5.28 0.81
C ARG A 46 -8.93 5.45 1.00
N ALA A 47 -8.19 5.56 -0.11
CA ALA A 47 -6.77 5.88 -0.07
C ALA A 47 -6.58 7.30 0.49
N ARG A 48 -5.95 7.41 1.67
CA ARG A 48 -5.59 8.67 2.34
C ARG A 48 -4.12 9.02 2.14
N TYR A 49 -3.27 8.01 1.97
CA TYR A 49 -1.84 8.17 1.73
C TYR A 49 -1.47 7.55 0.39
N ARG A 50 -0.53 8.19 -0.33
CA ARG A 50 -0.01 7.72 -1.62
C ARG A 50 1.50 7.90 -1.64
N GLY A 51 2.24 6.81 -1.78
CA GLY A 51 3.69 6.80 -1.92
C GLY A 51 4.13 7.20 -3.32
N ALA A 52 5.44 7.35 -3.50
CA ALA A 52 6.05 7.47 -4.80
C ALA A 52 5.80 6.20 -5.62
N ALA A 53 5.63 6.37 -6.94
CA ALA A 53 5.47 5.24 -7.84
C ALA A 53 6.84 4.68 -8.23
N PHE A 54 6.95 3.36 -8.28
CA PHE A 54 8.15 2.64 -8.70
C PHE A 54 7.81 1.63 -9.80
N PRO A 55 8.75 1.37 -10.73
CA PRO A 55 8.54 0.43 -11.81
C PRO A 55 8.60 -1.01 -11.28
N VAL A 56 7.70 -1.86 -11.76
CA VAL A 56 7.71 -3.31 -11.50
C VAL A 56 7.56 -4.06 -12.83
N PRO A 57 8.40 -5.08 -13.09
CA PRO A 57 8.26 -5.94 -14.27
C PRO A 57 6.87 -6.60 -14.32
N ARG A 58 6.12 -6.47 -15.42
CA ARG A 58 4.76 -7.05 -15.56
C ARG A 58 4.70 -8.59 -15.48
N LEU A 59 5.84 -9.27 -15.59
CA LEU A 59 5.95 -10.74 -15.58
C LEU A 59 5.95 -11.36 -14.17
N TRP A 60 5.85 -10.56 -13.11
CA TRP A 60 6.11 -11.05 -11.76
C TRP A 60 5.03 -11.93 -11.11
N GLY A 61 3.88 -12.12 -11.78
CA GLY A 61 2.88 -13.11 -11.36
C GLY A 61 2.52 -13.03 -9.87
N THR A 62 2.81 -14.09 -9.12
CA THR A 62 2.49 -14.29 -7.68
C THR A 62 3.63 -13.95 -6.71
N VAL A 63 4.81 -13.49 -7.16
CA VAL A 63 6.00 -13.35 -6.31
C VAL A 63 6.19 -11.91 -5.82
N PRO A 64 5.90 -11.54 -4.56
CA PRO A 64 5.90 -10.15 -4.06
C PRO A 64 7.10 -9.29 -4.52
N PRO A 65 6.91 -8.00 -4.91
CA PRO A 65 8.00 -7.12 -5.34
C PRO A 65 9.10 -7.07 -4.29
N GLN A 66 10.34 -7.07 -4.77
CA GLN A 66 11.53 -6.84 -3.95
C GLN A 66 12.38 -5.80 -4.66
N ASP A 67 13.07 -4.94 -3.91
CA ASP A 67 13.78 -3.79 -4.47
C ASP A 67 14.79 -4.17 -5.57
N GLN A 68 15.43 -5.33 -5.44
CA GLN A 68 16.37 -5.88 -6.42
C GLN A 68 15.81 -5.99 -7.85
N TRP A 69 14.48 -6.02 -8.02
CA TRP A 69 13.79 -6.03 -9.31
C TRP A 69 12.63 -5.03 -9.39
N ALA A 70 12.48 -4.16 -8.39
CA ALA A 70 11.53 -3.05 -8.34
C ALA A 70 12.24 -1.81 -7.73
N PRO A 71 13.13 -1.15 -8.47
CA PRO A 71 14.00 -0.10 -7.92
C PRO A 71 13.21 1.05 -7.28
N GLY A 72 13.55 1.41 -6.04
CA GLY A 72 12.91 2.49 -5.28
C GLY A 72 11.65 2.03 -4.54
N MET A 73 11.41 0.72 -4.47
CA MET A 73 10.32 0.16 -3.68
C MET A 73 10.58 0.36 -2.19
N ASP A 74 11.78 0.03 -1.71
CA ASP A 74 12.11 0.14 -0.29
C ASP A 74 12.09 1.61 0.17
N ASP A 75 12.61 2.53 -0.66
CA ASP A 75 12.58 3.97 -0.39
C ASP A 75 11.13 4.50 -0.34
N SER A 76 10.29 4.11 -1.31
CA SER A 76 8.88 4.50 -1.34
C SER A 76 8.11 3.94 -0.14
N LEU A 77 8.43 2.72 0.28
CA LEU A 77 7.85 2.07 1.46
C LEU A 77 8.25 2.83 2.74
N ALA A 78 9.52 3.09 2.93
CA ALA A 78 10.02 3.84 4.08
C ALA A 78 9.40 5.25 4.16
N GLU A 79 9.29 5.95 3.03
CA GLU A 79 8.69 7.29 2.97
C GLU A 79 7.22 7.26 3.41
N ILE A 80 6.41 6.36 2.87
CA ILE A 80 4.99 6.30 3.23
C ILE A 80 4.78 5.86 4.67
N GLN A 81 5.56 4.90 5.17
CA GLN A 81 5.51 4.47 6.57
C GLN A 81 5.85 5.63 7.51
N HIS A 82 6.92 6.36 7.22
CA HIS A 82 7.32 7.52 8.03
C HIS A 82 6.23 8.59 8.10
N ARG A 83 5.57 8.89 6.98
CA ARG A 83 4.44 9.85 6.97
C ARG A 83 3.23 9.36 7.74
N ILE A 84 2.86 8.08 7.57
CA ILE A 84 1.76 7.47 8.31
C ILE A 84 2.04 7.55 9.82
N GLU A 85 3.22 7.12 10.26
CA GLU A 85 3.59 7.16 11.68
C GLU A 85 3.73 8.60 12.22
N GLY A 86 4.20 9.53 11.40
CA GLY A 86 4.25 10.95 11.71
C GLY A 86 2.87 11.56 12.01
N ASP A 87 1.81 11.04 11.37
CA ASP A 87 0.42 11.44 11.60
C ASP A 87 -0.24 10.73 12.81
N GLY A 88 0.58 10.08 13.66
CA GLY A 88 0.16 9.46 14.91
C GLY A 88 -0.41 8.06 14.78
N TRP A 89 -0.36 7.47 13.58
CA TRP A 89 -0.69 6.06 13.38
C TRP A 89 0.38 5.18 14.01
N ARG A 90 -0.04 4.07 14.63
CA ARG A 90 0.86 3.08 15.24
C ARG A 90 0.64 1.71 14.60
N PRO A 91 1.70 1.00 14.20
CA PRO A 91 1.56 -0.34 13.67
C PRO A 91 1.03 -1.28 14.76
N VAL A 92 0.06 -2.12 14.40
CA VAL A 92 -0.57 -3.10 15.32
C VAL A 92 -0.54 -4.52 14.78
N ASP A 93 -0.31 -4.69 13.47
CA ASP A 93 -0.20 -5.99 12.84
C ASP A 93 0.70 -5.91 11.60
N HIS A 94 1.43 -6.98 11.35
CA HIS A 94 2.34 -7.14 10.21
C HIS A 94 2.05 -8.50 9.54
N GLY A 95 1.81 -8.46 8.23
CA GLY A 95 1.60 -9.62 7.39
C GLY A 95 2.90 -10.28 6.94
N ALA A 96 2.80 -11.06 5.87
CA ALA A 96 3.93 -11.82 5.34
C ALA A 96 4.89 -10.94 4.52
N GLN A 97 4.40 -9.81 4.01
CA GLN A 97 5.17 -8.86 3.20
C GLN A 97 5.52 -7.59 4.00
N PRO A 98 6.65 -6.93 3.70
CA PRO A 98 7.11 -5.75 4.43
C PRO A 98 6.15 -4.55 4.35
N TRP A 99 5.27 -4.51 3.34
CA TRP A 99 4.22 -3.49 3.21
C TRP A 99 2.85 -3.92 3.74
N GLU A 100 2.65 -5.17 4.15
CA GLU A 100 1.39 -5.63 4.73
C GLU A 100 1.32 -5.20 6.20
N VAL A 101 1.20 -3.89 6.43
CA VAL A 101 1.15 -3.34 7.78
C VAL A 101 -0.24 -2.75 8.04
N THR A 102 -0.82 -3.13 9.16
CA THR A 102 -2.05 -2.51 9.68
C THR A 102 -1.66 -1.55 10.80
N TYR A 103 -2.17 -0.33 10.70
CA TYR A 103 -2.00 0.71 11.71
C TYR A 103 -3.32 1.05 12.38
N GLN A 104 -3.22 1.53 13.61
CA GLN A 104 -4.34 2.08 14.35
C GLN A 104 -3.97 3.43 14.96
N ARG A 105 -4.98 4.26 15.13
CA ARG A 105 -4.90 5.45 15.97
C ARG A 105 -6.26 5.72 16.63
N PRO A 106 -6.30 6.45 17.75
CA PRO A 106 -7.56 6.92 18.31
C PRO A 106 -8.31 7.74 17.26
N SER A 107 -9.58 7.39 17.00
CA SER A 107 -10.48 8.20 16.19
C SER A 107 -10.58 9.57 16.83
N THR A 108 -10.40 10.61 16.02
CA THR A 108 -10.69 11.96 16.50
C THR A 108 -12.21 12.09 16.59
N PRO A 109 -12.78 12.34 17.78
CA PRO A 109 -14.22 12.54 17.90
C PRO A 109 -14.62 13.75 17.06
N GLY A 110 -15.34 13.53 15.95
CA GLY A 110 -15.91 14.62 15.14
C GLY A 110 -15.40 14.79 13.70
N ALA A 111 -14.60 13.87 13.14
CA ALA A 111 -14.24 13.92 11.72
C ALA A 111 -15.33 13.30 10.80
N SER A 112 -16.59 13.63 11.05
CA SER A 112 -17.71 13.39 10.14
C SER A 112 -18.35 14.73 9.80
N ARG A 113 -17.97 15.28 8.65
CA ARG A 113 -18.70 16.35 7.98
C ARG A 113 -18.62 16.19 6.47
#